data_AF-A0A6Y1QP88-F1
#
_entry.id   AF-A0A6Y1QP88-F1
#
_cell.length_a   1.000
_cell.length_b   1.000
_cell.length_c   1.000
_cell.angle_alpha   90.00
_cell.angle_beta   90.00
_cell.angle_gamma   90.00
#
_symmetry.space_group_name_H-M   'P 1'
#
loop_
_entity.id
_entity.type
_entity.pdbx_description
1 polymer ?
#
loop_
_entity_poly.entity_id
_entity_poly.type
_entity_poly.pdbx_seq_one_letter_code
_entity_poly.pdbx_strand_id
1 'polypeptide(L)'
;MTTQYFPFTGDERQSMAFTPVLDGTVYNCQLKWNITAQRWYLLITDSSGNTILNTALIGSPEAGGINIIYGIFSYTSMYWREKNGQIEVTS
;
A
#
# COMPACT_ATOMS: atom_id res chain seq x y z
N MET A 1 -7.12 14.23 10.54
CA MET A 1 -6.08 13.31 10.06
C MET A 1 -6.30 11.99 10.77
N THR A 2 -6.59 10.93 10.02
CA THR A 2 -6.91 9.61 10.56
C THR A 2 -5.94 8.60 9.98
N THR A 3 -5.36 7.76 10.84
CA THR A 3 -4.44 6.71 10.42
C THR A 3 -5.10 5.34 10.55
N GLN A 4 -4.98 4.53 9.52
CA GLN A 4 -5.40 3.14 9.47
C GLN A 4 -4.18 2.24 9.28
N TYR A 5 -4.20 1.07 9.95
CA TYR A 5 -3.13 0.08 9.86
C TYR A 5 -3.69 -1.24 9.33
N PHE A 6 -3.05 -1.79 8.31
CA PHE A 6 -3.38 -3.08 7.71
C PHE A 6 -2.23 -4.06 7.96
N PRO A 7 -2.45 -5.20 8.64
CA PRO A 7 -1.37 -6.15 8.95
C PRO A 7 -0.71 -6.71 7.70
N PHE A 8 0.61 -6.50 7.56
CA PHE A 8 1.40 -6.97 6.44
C PHE A 8 2.87 -7.17 6.81
N THR A 9 3.26 -8.41 7.08
CA THR A 9 4.62 -8.78 7.49
C THR A 9 5.62 -8.89 6.33
N GLY A 10 5.15 -8.90 5.09
CA GLY A 10 6.00 -9.14 3.92
C GLY A 10 6.33 -10.61 3.65
N ASP A 11 5.60 -11.58 4.23
CA ASP A 11 5.78 -13.00 3.94
C ASP A 11 5.47 -13.32 2.47
N GLU A 12 6.51 -13.64 1.70
CA GLU A 12 6.45 -13.89 0.24
C GLU A 12 5.46 -14.99 -0.16
N ARG A 13 5.05 -15.84 0.79
CA ARG A 13 4.09 -16.93 0.57
C ARG A 13 2.63 -16.48 0.64
N GLN A 14 2.35 -15.29 1.17
CA GLN A 14 0.99 -14.83 1.43
C GLN A 14 0.72 -13.47 0.79
N SER A 15 -0.13 -13.45 -0.23
CA SER A 15 -0.66 -12.19 -0.77
C SER A 15 -1.65 -11.55 0.20
N MET A 16 -1.79 -10.23 0.12
CA MET A 16 -2.73 -9.47 0.94
C MET A 16 -3.66 -8.64 0.06
N ALA A 17 -4.92 -8.50 0.48
CA ALA A 17 -5.85 -7.52 -0.09
C ALA A 17 -6.50 -6.70 1.04
N PHE A 18 -6.75 -5.43 0.78
CA PHE A 18 -7.36 -4.50 1.74
C PHE A 18 -8.05 -3.34 1.01
N THR A 19 -8.95 -2.64 1.69
CA THR A 19 -9.77 -1.57 1.10
C THR A 19 -9.65 -0.26 1.88
N PRO A 20 -8.58 0.54 1.66
CA PRO A 20 -8.40 1.81 2.35
C PRO A 20 -9.25 2.92 1.73
N VAL A 21 -9.46 3.99 2.50
CA VAL A 21 -9.99 5.26 1.99
C VAL A 21 -8.82 6.15 1.56
N LEU A 22 -8.73 6.45 0.26
CA LEU A 22 -7.72 7.32 -0.36
C LEU A 22 -8.42 8.56 -0.92
N ASP A 23 -8.04 9.75 -0.47
CA ASP A 23 -8.67 11.04 -0.81
C ASP A 23 -10.21 11.03 -0.67
N GLY A 24 -10.72 10.35 0.35
CA GLY A 24 -12.16 10.26 0.63
C GLY A 24 -12.93 9.20 -0.16
N THR A 25 -12.26 8.45 -1.06
CA THR A 25 -12.87 7.36 -1.84
C THR A 25 -12.29 6.00 -1.44
N VAL A 26 -13.12 4.97 -1.39
CA VAL A 26 -12.67 3.59 -1.10
C VAL A 26 -12.06 2.97 -2.37
N TYR A 27 -10.84 2.44 -2.24
CA TYR A 27 -10.15 1.73 -3.33
C TYR A 27 -9.88 0.28 -2.94
N ASN A 28 -9.64 -0.56 -3.95
CA ASN A 28 -9.20 -1.94 -3.75
C ASN A 28 -7.68 -2.00 -3.88
N CYS A 29 -7.00 -2.48 -2.84
CA CYS A 29 -5.55 -2.66 -2.85
C CYS A 29 -5.17 -4.14 -2.76
N GLN A 30 -4.16 -4.55 -3.52
CA GLN A 30 -3.55 -5.88 -3.45
C GLN A 30 -2.03 -5.77 -3.33
N LEU A 31 -1.44 -6.54 -2.42
CA LEU A 31 0.00 -6.77 -2.34
C LEU A 31 0.31 -8.17 -2.82
N LYS A 32 1.17 -8.27 -3.84
CA LYS A 32 1.60 -9.55 -4.42
C LYS A 32 3.11 -9.61 -4.58
N TRP A 33 3.67 -10.76 -4.24
CA TRP A 33 5.09 -11.04 -4.45
C TRP A 33 5.33 -11.39 -5.92
N ASN A 34 6.26 -10.69 -6.54
CA ASN A 34 6.73 -11.04 -7.87
C ASN A 34 7.96 -11.95 -7.74
N ILE A 35 7.82 -13.22 -8.15
CA ILE A 35 8.87 -14.24 -8.04
C ILE A 35 10.09 -13.89 -8.90
N THR A 36 9.88 -13.37 -10.11
CA THR A 36 10.96 -13.02 -11.04
C THR A 36 11.74 -11.79 -10.58
N ALA A 37 11.03 -10.76 -10.12
CA ALA A 37 11.65 -9.52 -9.64
C ALA A 37 12.14 -9.61 -8.19
N GLN A 38 11.77 -10.67 -7.48
CA GLN A 38 11.97 -10.84 -6.03
C GLN A 38 11.58 -9.58 -5.27
N ARG A 39 10.36 -9.09 -5.52
CA ARG A 39 9.87 -7.83 -4.96
C ARG A 39 8.35 -7.81 -4.80
N TRP A 40 7.88 -7.13 -3.76
CA TRP A 40 6.46 -6.83 -3.55
C TRP A 40 5.97 -5.71 -4.47
N TYR A 41 4.74 -5.85 -4.95
CA TYR A 41 4.03 -4.83 -5.72
C TYR A 41 2.70 -4.50 -5.07
N LEU A 42 2.38 -3.20 -5.05
CA LEU A 42 1.06 -2.66 -4.72
C LEU A 42 0.29 -2.41 -6.01
N LEU A 43 -0.85 -3.07 -6.14
CA LEU A 43 -1.86 -2.78 -7.15
C LEU A 43 -3.04 -2.08 -6.48
N ILE A 44 -3.45 -0.93 -7.01
CA ILE A 44 -4.64 -0.18 -6.60
C ILE A 44 -5.61 -0.14 -7.78
N THR A 45 -6.85 -0.55 -7.56
CA THR A 45 -7.94 -0.43 -8.53
C THR A 45 -9.13 0.32 -7.95
N ASP A 46 -9.88 1.00 -8.81
CA ASP A 46 -11.17 1.58 -8.43
C ASP A 46 -12.27 0.50 -8.23
N SER A 47 -13.50 0.94 -7.96
CA SER A 47 -14.66 0.06 -7.80
C SER A 47 -15.12 -0.62 -9.10
N SER A 48 -14.69 -0.13 -10.26
CA SER A 48 -14.96 -0.70 -11.58
C SER A 48 -13.88 -1.67 -12.03
N GLY A 49 -12.79 -1.82 -11.25
CA GLY A 49 -11.65 -2.67 -11.57
C GLY A 49 -10.58 -2.00 -12.43
N ASN A 50 -10.69 -0.69 -12.70
CA ASN A 50 -9.66 0.02 -13.46
C ASN A 50 -8.41 0.21 -12.59
N THR A 51 -7.23 0.00 -13.19
CA THR A 51 -5.96 0.21 -12.49
C THR A 51 -5.68 1.69 -12.33
N ILE A 52 -5.47 2.12 -11.08
CA ILE A 52 -5.05 3.47 -10.71
C ILE A 52 -3.54 3.54 -10.55
N LEU A 53 -2.97 2.52 -9.90
CA LEU A 53 -1.54 2.43 -9.64
C LEU A 53 -1.10 0.97 -9.62
N ASN A 54 0.05 0.67 -10.21
CA ASN A 54 0.77 -0.57 -9.99
C ASN A 54 2.25 -0.24 -9.81
N THR A 55 2.76 -0.38 -8.59
CA THR A 55 4.12 0.06 -8.25
C THR A 55 4.82 -0.91 -7.31
N ALA A 56 6.15 -0.89 -7.35
CA ALA A 56 6.96 -1.64 -6.40
C ALA A 56 6.77 -1.09 -4.98
N LEU A 57 6.61 -1.99 -4.02
CA LEU A 57 6.54 -1.64 -2.61
C LEU A 57 7.94 -1.35 -2.09
N ILE A 58 8.09 -0.29 -1.29
CA ILE A 58 9.36 0.09 -0.67
C ILE A 58 9.14 0.28 0.82
N GLY A 59 9.93 -0.43 1.63
CA GLY A 59 9.92 -0.28 3.07
C GLY A 59 10.24 1.12 3.54
N SER A 60 9.56 1.52 4.60
CA SER A 60 9.79 2.78 5.29
C SER A 60 10.12 2.53 6.77
N PRO A 61 11.04 3.34 7.35
CA PRO A 61 11.25 3.35 8.79
C PRO A 61 10.00 3.84 9.53
N GLU A 62 9.99 3.74 10.85
CA GLU A 62 8.87 4.17 11.70
C GLU A 62 8.63 5.68 11.62
N ALA A 63 9.69 6.48 11.51
CA ALA A 63 9.61 7.93 11.33
C ALA A 63 10.08 8.34 9.92
N GLY A 64 9.22 9.05 9.18
CA GLY A 64 9.48 9.44 7.79
C GLY A 64 9.18 8.33 6.80
N GLY A 65 9.91 8.28 5.67
CA GLY A 65 9.80 7.20 4.68
C GLY A 65 9.33 7.66 3.30
N ILE A 66 9.05 6.67 2.45
CA ILE A 66 8.64 6.88 1.06
C ILE A 66 7.13 6.68 0.98
N ASN A 67 6.41 7.76 0.69
CA ASN A 67 4.99 7.66 0.38
C ASN A 67 4.82 6.93 -0.97
N ILE A 68 4.36 5.69 -0.92
CA ILE A 68 4.32 4.78 -2.08
C ILE A 68 3.28 5.24 -3.11
N ILE A 69 2.33 6.08 -2.70
CA ILE A 69 1.26 6.63 -3.53
C ILE A 69 1.44 8.12 -3.82
N TYR A 70 2.65 8.66 -3.58
CA TYR A 70 2.95 10.08 -3.80
C TYR A 70 2.64 10.52 -5.25
N GLY A 71 1.99 11.67 -5.38
CA GLY A 71 1.61 12.24 -6.68
C GLY A 71 0.40 11.59 -7.34
N ILE A 72 -0.15 10.51 -6.76
CA ILE A 72 -1.39 9.87 -7.22
C ILE A 72 -2.59 10.38 -6.43
N PHE A 73 -2.41 10.54 -5.11
CA PHE A 73 -3.40 11.08 -4.18
C PHE A 73 -2.85 12.34 -3.53
N SER A 74 -3.72 13.32 -3.31
CA SER A 74 -3.39 14.68 -2.87
C SER A 74 -3.36 14.83 -1.34
N TYR A 75 -4.15 14.05 -0.63
CA TYR A 75 -4.35 14.19 0.83
C TYR A 75 -4.05 12.91 1.59
N THR A 76 -3.97 11.76 0.91
CA THR A 76 -3.60 10.49 1.52
C THR A 76 -2.13 10.12 1.27
N SER A 77 -1.52 9.53 2.28
CA SER A 77 -0.19 8.92 2.20
C SER A 77 -0.24 7.45 2.63
N MET A 78 0.62 6.63 2.03
CA MET A 78 0.71 5.20 2.32
C MET A 78 2.18 4.78 2.49
N TYR A 79 2.46 4.07 3.57
CA TYR A 79 3.80 3.59 3.90
C TYR A 79 3.76 2.10 4.26
N TRP A 80 4.73 1.34 3.78
CA TRP A 80 4.98 0.01 4.31
C TRP A 80 5.94 0.11 5.50
N ARG A 81 5.41 -0.06 6.71
CA ARG A 81 6.17 -0.06 7.97
C ARG A 81 6.71 -1.46 8.23
N GLU A 82 7.80 -1.83 7.54
CA GLU A 82 8.38 -3.18 7.58
C GLU A 82 8.62 -3.69 9.01
N LYS A 83 9.25 -2.87 9.86
CA LYS A 83 9.56 -3.21 11.26
C LYS A 83 8.31 -3.55 12.09
N ASN A 84 7.18 -2.91 11.78
CA ASN A 84 5.92 -3.10 12.49
C ASN A 84 5.04 -4.17 11.83
N GLY A 85 5.41 -4.65 10.64
CA GLY A 85 4.61 -5.62 9.89
C GLY A 85 3.24 -5.08 9.49
N GLN A 86 3.17 -3.85 8.97
CA GLN A 86 1.90 -3.23 8.58
C GLN A 86 2.04 -2.25 7.41
N ILE A 87 0.94 -2.06 6.67
CA ILE A 87 0.72 -0.90 5.82
C ILE A 87 0.02 0.17 6.64
N GLU A 88 0.60 1.36 6.68
CA GLU A 88 0.03 2.56 7.28
C GLU A 88 -0.58 3.42 6.18
N VAL A 89 -1.82 3.86 6.39
CA VAL A 89 -2.53 4.81 5.52
C VAL A 89 -2.98 5.99 6.36
N THR A 90 -2.56 7.20 5.99
CA THR A 90 -2.94 8.43 6.69
C THR A 90 -3.64 9.38 5.72
N SER A 91 -4.85 9.81 6.11
CA SER A 91 -5.74 10.72 5.35
C SER A 91 -6.16 11.93 6.18
#